data_AF-A0A9E4ZTL7-F1
#
_entry.id   AF-A0A9E4ZTL7-F1
#
_cell.length_a   1.000
_cell.length_b   1.000
_cell.length_c   1.000
_cell.angle_alpha   90.00
_cell.angle_beta   90.00
_cell.angle_gamma   90.00
#
_symmetry.space_group_name_H-M   'P 1'
#
loop_
_entity.id
_entity.type
_entity.pdbx_description
1 polymer ?
#
loop_
_entity_poly.entity_id
_entity_poly.type
_entity_poly.pdbx_seq_one_letter_code
_entity_poly.pdbx_strand_id
1 'polypeptide(L)'
;MAIRYRCRNCGAILYEFVRVGQNFYGIPTPEEVYRLYGGVCPKCKSLLEVPSLEEIRSRIVIRSAISYKYTIPKAAFSEVSPLRQHS
;
A
#
# COMPACT_ATOMS: atom_id res chain seq x y z
N MET A 1 -4.55 -3.51 -4.96
CA MET A 1 -3.59 -3.93 -3.91
C MET A 1 -3.99 -3.19 -2.64
N ALA A 2 -4.35 -3.89 -1.56
CA ALA A 2 -4.83 -3.22 -0.34
C ALA A 2 -3.78 -3.36 0.76
N ILE A 3 -3.18 -2.25 1.18
CA ILE A 3 -2.27 -2.19 2.34
C ILE A 3 -3.07 -1.67 3.52
N ARG A 4 -3.02 -2.38 4.64
CA ARG A 4 -3.73 -2.01 5.88
C ARG A 4 -2.77 -2.05 7.05
N TYR A 5 -2.68 -0.93 7.76
CA TYR A 5 -2.04 -0.87 9.07
C TYR A 5 -3.10 -1.12 10.13
N ARG A 6 -2.84 -2.10 11.01
CA ARG A 6 -3.77 -2.51 12.05
C ARG A 6 -3.09 -2.45 13.41
N CYS A 7 -3.85 -2.03 14.42
CA CYS A 7 -3.43 -2.18 15.81
C CYS A 7 -3.25 -3.67 16.12
N ARG A 8 -2.06 -4.05 16.59
CA ARG A 8 -1.74 -5.44 16.99
C ARG A 8 -2.67 -5.95 18.09
N ASN A 9 -3.06 -5.06 19.01
CA ASN A 9 -3.83 -5.43 20.20
C ASN A 9 -5.34 -5.60 19.91
N CYS A 10 -5.98 -4.65 19.24
CA CYS A 10 -7.44 -4.67 19.03
C CYS A 10 -7.90 -4.84 17.57
N GLY A 11 -6.96 -4.93 16.62
CA GLY A 11 -7.27 -5.10 15.20
C GLY A 11 -7.85 -3.87 14.49
N ALA A 12 -8.01 -2.73 15.18
CA ALA A 12 -8.47 -1.48 14.58
C ALA A 12 -7.61 -1.09 13.38
N ILE A 13 -8.24 -0.67 12.28
CA ILE A 13 -7.54 -0.16 11.11
C ILE A 13 -7.06 1.26 11.43
N LEU A 14 -5.75 1.44 11.45
CA LEU A 14 -5.10 2.73 11.65
C LEU A 14 -4.93 3.46 10.32
N TYR A 15 -4.69 2.73 9.24
CA TYR A 15 -4.63 3.30 7.90
C TYR A 15 -4.96 2.23 6.87
N GLU A 16 -5.67 2.63 5.82
CA GLU A 16 -5.93 1.80 4.65
C GLU A 16 -5.54 2.55 3.38
N PHE A 17 -4.70 1.92 2.56
CA PHE A 17 -4.39 2.41 1.23
C PHE A 17 -5.50 1.98 0.27
N VAL A 18 -6.32 2.94 -0.18
CA VAL A 18 -7.40 2.72 -1.15
C VAL A 18 -6.97 3.18 -2.55
N ARG A 19 -6.46 4.41 -2.67
CA ARG A 19 -6.01 5.01 -3.94
C ARG A 19 -4.86 5.99 -3.76
N VAL A 20 -4.12 6.25 -4.83
CA VAL A 20 -3.09 7.29 -4.88
C VAL A 20 -3.74 8.66 -4.69
N GLY A 21 -3.09 9.56 -3.93
CA GLY A 21 -3.57 10.92 -3.70
C GLY A 21 -4.71 11.05 -2.67
N GLN A 22 -5.02 10.00 -1.90
CA GLN A 22 -6.06 10.06 -0.86
C GLN A 22 -5.68 10.94 0.33
N ASN A 23 -4.46 10.78 0.83
CA ASN A 23 -3.95 11.44 2.04
C ASN A 23 -2.45 11.73 1.91
N PHE A 24 -1.73 10.87 1.17
CA PHE A 24 -0.30 10.98 0.92
C PHE A 24 -0.04 10.72 -0.57
N TYR A 25 1.07 11.25 -1.09
CA TYR A 25 1.54 10.96 -2.44
C TYR A 25 1.86 9.47 -2.64
N GLY A 26 2.20 8.75 -1.56
CA GLY A 26 2.52 7.33 -1.56
C GLY A 26 1.90 6.54 -0.42
N ILE A 27 2.45 5.36 -0.15
CA ILE A 27 2.07 4.52 1.00
C ILE A 27 2.92 4.99 2.20
N PRO A 28 2.31 5.49 3.29
CA PRO A 28 3.07 5.87 4.47
C PRO A 28 3.74 4.64 5.07
N THR A 29 4.94 4.80 5.57
CA THR A 29 5.70 3.79 6.32
C THR A 29 5.04 3.49 7.68
N PRO A 30 5.32 2.32 8.28
CA PRO A 30 4.81 2.01 9.62
C PRO A 30 5.19 3.08 10.68
N GLU A 31 6.38 3.69 10.57
CA GLU A 31 6.83 4.77 11.46
C GLU A 31 6.01 6.06 11.29
N GLU A 32 5.69 6.44 10.06
CA GLU A 32 4.83 7.60 9.81
C GLU A 32 3.43 7.37 10.40
N VAL A 33 2.85 6.18 10.18
CA VAL A 33 1.55 5.83 10.79
C VAL A 33 1.62 5.84 12.32
N TYR A 34 2.70 5.33 12.92
CA TYR A 34 2.92 5.40 14.36
C TYR A 34 2.93 6.86 14.87
N ARG A 35 3.63 7.76 14.18
CA ARG A 35 3.74 9.19 14.55
C ARG A 35 2.42 9.93 14.40
N LEU A 36 1.59 9.60 13.39
CA LEU A 36 0.26 10.20 13.22
C LEU A 36 -0.65 10.01 14.44
N TYR A 37 -0.47 8.90 15.16
CA TYR A 37 -1.26 8.57 16.35
C TYR A 37 -0.53 8.83 17.68
N GLY A 38 0.66 9.47 17.64
CA GLY A 38 1.45 9.73 18.84
C GLY A 38 1.83 8.45 19.61
N GLY A 39 1.94 7.32 18.92
CA GLY A 39 2.25 6.02 19.52
C GLY A 39 1.13 5.38 20.35
N VAL A 40 -0.11 5.88 20.30
CA VAL A 40 -1.23 5.31 21.06
C VAL A 40 -2.40 4.95 20.15
N CYS A 41 -2.95 3.74 20.32
CA CYS A 41 -4.12 3.34 19.54
C CYS A 41 -5.34 4.22 19.91
N PRO A 42 -6.01 4.86 18.94
CA PRO A 42 -7.17 5.71 19.24
C PRO A 42 -8.35 4.91 19.80
N LYS A 43 -8.46 3.62 19.46
CA LYS A 43 -9.58 2.74 19.82
C LYS A 43 -9.41 2.08 21.19
N CYS A 44 -8.33 1.32 21.41
CA CYS A 44 -8.11 0.56 22.64
C CYS A 44 -7.10 1.18 23.61
N LYS A 45 -6.50 2.32 23.25
CA LYS A 45 -5.51 3.06 24.07
C LYS A 45 -4.22 2.30 24.41
N SER A 46 -3.97 1.14 23.80
CA SER A 46 -2.69 0.47 23.93
C SER A 46 -1.60 1.25 23.21
N LEU A 47 -0.35 1.12 23.70
CA LEU A 47 0.82 1.59 22.97
C LEU A 47 0.91 0.86 21.64
N LEU A 48 1.24 1.61 20.59
CA LEU A 48 1.57 1.08 19.28
C LEU A 48 3.06 0.74 19.25
N GLU A 49 3.42 -0.17 18.37
CA GLU A 49 4.82 -0.54 18.13
C GLU A 49 5.06 -0.49 16.62
N VAL A 50 6.26 -0.07 16.24
CA VAL A 50 6.71 -0.14 14.85
C VAL A 50 7.14 -1.59 14.59
N PRO A 51 6.52 -2.32 13.66
CA PRO A 51 6.84 -3.72 13.41
C PRO A 51 8.25 -3.86 12.78
N SER A 52 8.93 -4.96 13.10
CA SER A 52 10.19 -5.32 12.45
C SER A 52 9.99 -5.74 10.98
N LEU A 53 11.07 -5.78 10.20
CA LEU A 53 11.02 -6.22 8.80
C LEU A 53 10.53 -7.68 8.66
N GLU A 54 10.93 -8.56 9.57
CA GLU A 54 10.50 -9.96 9.60
C GLU A 54 8.99 -10.08 9.85
N GLU A 55 8.49 -9.26 10.77
CA GLU A 55 7.08 -9.14 11.09
C GLU A 55 6.24 -8.59 9.94
N ILE A 56 6.80 -7.70 9.12
CA ILE A 56 6.13 -7.21 7.92
C ILE A 56 6.06 -8.33 6.88
N ARG A 57 7.19 -9.01 6.61
CA ARG A 57 7.28 -10.08 5.62
C ARG A 57 6.30 -11.22 5.92
N SER A 58 6.16 -11.62 7.18
CA SER A 58 5.25 -12.71 7.57
C SER A 58 3.76 -12.39 7.36
N ARG A 59 3.39 -11.12 7.21
CA ARG A 59 2.00 -10.65 7.04
C ARG A 59 1.62 -10.36 5.58
N ILE A 60 2.53 -10.56 4.63
CA ILE A 60 2.25 -10.39 3.20
C ILE A 60 1.45 -11.60 2.71
N VAL A 61 0.20 -11.37 2.31
CA VAL A 61 -0.65 -12.39 1.70
C VAL A 61 -0.71 -12.17 0.20
N ILE A 62 -0.03 -13.04 -0.55
CA ILE A 62 -0.12 -13.07 -2.02
C ILE A 62 -1.35 -13.89 -2.37
N ARG A 63 -2.44 -13.20 -2.73
CA ARG A 63 -3.58 -13.88 -3.36
C ARG A 63 -3.20 -14.17 -4.80
N SER A 64 -3.39 -15.41 -5.24
CA SER A 64 -3.35 -15.75 -6.66
C SER A 64 -4.26 -14.79 -7.42
N ALA A 65 -3.81 -14.33 -8.59
CA ALA A 65 -4.50 -13.33 -9.37
C ALA A 65 -5.97 -13.74 -9.55
N ILE A 66 -6.88 -12.92 -9.03
CA ILE A 66 -8.26 -12.94 -9.50
C ILE A 66 -8.16 -12.62 -10.99
N SER A 67 -8.55 -13.56 -11.85
CA SER A 67 -8.68 -13.31 -13.29
C SER A 67 -9.72 -12.22 -13.47
N TYR A 68 -9.27 -10.97 -13.49
CA TYR A 68 -10.13 -9.86 -13.88
C TYR A 68 -10.39 -10.01 -15.37
N LYS A 69 -11.61 -10.42 -15.73
CA LYS A 69 -12.15 -10.42 -17.10
C LYS A 69 -12.31 -8.99 -17.65
N TYR A 70 -11.36 -8.08 -17.44
CA TYR A 70 -11.37 -6.81 -18.15
C TYR A 70 -10.58 -6.99 -19.44
N THR A 71 -11.32 -7.02 -20.54
CA THR A 71 -10.79 -6.86 -21.89
C THR A 71 -10.06 -5.52 -21.96
N ILE A 72 -8.74 -5.56 -22.12
CA ILE A 72 -7.94 -4.39 -22.51
C ILE A 72 -8.35 -4.06 -23.96
N PRO A 73 -8.96 -2.89 -24.25
CA PRO A 73 -9.18 -2.47 -25.62
C PRO A 73 -7.81 -2.32 -26.29
N LYS A 74 -7.62 -3.01 -27.41
CA LYS A 74 -6.39 -3.05 -28.23
C LYS A 74 -5.89 -1.69 -28.75
N ALA A 75 -6.52 -0.58 -28.39
CA ALA A 75 -6.35 0.73 -29.01
C ALA A 75 -5.29 1.64 -28.36
N ALA A 76 -4.62 1.25 -27.28
CA ALA A 76 -3.64 2.12 -26.60
C ALA A 76 -2.16 1.86 -26.99
N PHE A 77 -1.89 1.00 -27.98
CA PHE A 77 -0.54 0.73 -28.47
C PHE A 77 -0.40 1.19 -29.93
N SER A 78 -0.44 2.50 -30.15
CA SER A 78 0.05 3.09 -31.40
C SER A 78 1.01 4.23 -31.10
N GLU A 79 2.25 4.02 -31.54
CA GLU A 79 3.26 5.02 -31.92
C GLU A 79 4.05 5.72 -30.80
N VAL A 80 5.07 5.02 -30.30
CA VAL A 80 6.35 5.66 -29.99
C VAL A 80 7.39 5.11 -30.97
N SER A 81 7.59 5.83 -32.08
CA SER A 81 8.63 5.53 -33.07
C SER A 81 10.03 5.74 -32.46
N PRO A 82 10.96 4.78 -32.60
CA PRO A 82 12.34 4.98 -32.16
C PRO A 82 13.05 6.00 -33.06
N LEU A 83 13.57 7.06 -32.46
CA LEU A 83 14.47 8.03 -33.09
C LEU A 83 15.71 7.30 -33.64
N ARG A 84 15.91 7.38 -34.96
CA ARG A 84 17.13 6.96 -35.67
C ARG A 84 18.33 7.72 -35.11
N GLN A 85 19.34 7.00 -34.62
CA GLN A 85 20.70 7.52 -34.45
C GLN A 85 21.43 7.38 -35.79
N HIS A 86 21.81 8.50 -36.40
CA HIS A 86 22.80 8.57 -37.46
C HIS A 86 23.59 9.87 -37.31
N SER A 87 24.84 9.74 -36.88
CA SER A 87 25.98 10.57 -37.25
C SER A 87 27.22 9.98 -36.60
#